data_AF-A0A972VWK1-F1
#
_entry.id   AF-A0A972VWK1-F1
#
_cell.length_a   1.000
_cell.length_b   1.000
_cell.length_c   1.000
_cell.angle_alpha   90.00
_cell.angle_beta   90.00
_cell.angle_gamma   90.00
#
_symmetry.space_group_name_H-M   'P 1'
#
loop_
_entity.id
_entity.type
_entity.pdbx_description
1 polymer ?
#
loop_
_entity_poly.entity_id
_entity_poly.type
_entity_poly.pdbx_seq_one_letter_code
_entity_poly.pdbx_strand_id
1 'polypeptide(L)'
;RIIEKGHVSSIEAGNLLMQKGDNVEMPGNTLYIDCTASAVDFKQPKSRPVFESGRITIQGLRIPNPCLSAAICAYVESHYKDDEARNRLCTPVPLPDSQQSWLTTTLGNMMNQGVWSAEPELAKWISNNRLDAFSAVIRDADLTIPENQLIMAKLGSNLMPAISNLQKLIAADVDK
;
A
#
# COMPACT_ATOMS: atom_id res chain seq x y z
N ARG A 1 -25.25 10.36 -10.17
CA ARG A 1 -25.00 11.70 -10.78
C ARG A 1 -23.70 12.23 -10.18
N ILE A 2 -22.78 12.73 -10.98
CA ILE A 2 -21.53 13.38 -10.53
C ILE A 2 -21.68 14.89 -10.78
N ILE A 3 -21.21 15.72 -9.85
CA ILE A 3 -21.25 17.20 -9.93
C ILE A 3 -19.83 17.72 -9.75
N GLU A 4 -19.25 18.31 -10.79
CA GLU A 4 -17.85 18.77 -10.81
C GLU A 4 -17.77 20.30 -10.89
N LYS A 5 -18.12 20.99 -9.79
CA LYS A 5 -18.15 22.47 -9.71
C LYS A 5 -17.00 23.08 -8.88
N GLY A 6 -15.89 22.36 -8.71
CA GLY A 6 -14.76 22.78 -7.88
C GLY A 6 -14.94 22.42 -6.40
N HIS A 7 -14.41 23.24 -5.49
CA HIS A 7 -14.39 22.96 -4.06
C HIS A 7 -15.65 23.47 -3.35
N VAL A 8 -16.18 22.68 -2.42
CA VAL A 8 -17.25 23.10 -1.51
C VAL A 8 -16.68 24.07 -0.47
N SER A 9 -17.36 25.19 -0.26
CA SER A 9 -17.04 26.19 0.77
C SER A 9 -17.85 25.99 2.04
N SER A 10 -19.15 25.69 1.91
CA SER A 10 -20.04 25.41 3.04
C SER A 10 -21.24 24.57 2.63
N ILE A 11 -21.86 23.93 3.61
CA ILE A 11 -23.11 23.17 3.48
C ILE A 11 -24.20 23.95 4.22
N GLU A 12 -25.30 24.24 3.53
CA GLU A 12 -26.47 24.93 4.08
C GLU A 12 -27.74 24.11 3.87
N ALA A 13 -28.82 24.50 4.56
CA ALA A 13 -30.12 23.90 4.38
C ALA A 13 -30.58 24.10 2.92
N GLY A 14 -30.56 23.01 2.16
CA GLY A 14 -31.00 23.00 0.77
C GLY A 14 -29.95 23.40 -0.27
N ASN A 15 -28.70 23.70 0.13
CA ASN A 15 -27.66 24.15 -0.80
C ASN A 15 -26.24 23.68 -0.41
N LEU A 16 -25.43 23.40 -1.43
CA LEU A 16 -23.97 23.36 -1.33
C LEU A 16 -23.41 24.63 -1.96
N LEU A 17 -22.68 25.43 -1.17
CA LEU A 17 -21.98 26.62 -1.64
C LEU A 17 -20.61 26.22 -2.13
N MET A 18 -20.27 26.60 -3.36
CA MET A 18 -18.96 26.34 -3.96
C MET A 18 -18.04 27.55 -3.80
N GLN A 19 -16.73 27.31 -3.70
CA GLN A 19 -15.72 28.35 -3.50
C GLN A 19 -15.71 29.42 -4.61
N LYS A 20 -16.10 29.05 -5.84
CA LYS A 20 -16.17 29.98 -6.99
C LYS A 20 -17.50 30.75 -7.08
N GLY A 21 -18.36 30.66 -6.05
CA GLY A 21 -19.65 31.35 -5.99
C GLY A 21 -20.83 30.60 -6.63
N ASP A 22 -20.59 29.40 -7.18
CA ASP A 22 -21.65 28.50 -7.62
C ASP A 22 -22.45 27.95 -6.43
N ASN A 23 -23.77 27.76 -6.62
CA ASN A 23 -24.61 27.02 -5.68
C ASN A 23 -25.15 25.75 -6.33
N VAL A 24 -25.25 24.68 -5.55
CA VAL A 24 -25.88 23.42 -5.95
C VAL A 24 -27.04 23.15 -5.00
N GLU A 25 -28.26 23.19 -5.53
CA GLU A 25 -29.47 22.85 -4.77
C GLU A 25 -29.43 21.39 -4.33
N MET A 26 -29.75 21.17 -3.06
CA MET A 26 -29.83 19.86 -2.41
C MET A 26 -31.21 19.70 -1.75
N PRO A 27 -31.79 18.49 -1.72
CA PRO A 27 -33.00 18.25 -0.94
C PRO A 27 -32.79 18.56 0.57
N GLY A 28 -33.81 19.05 1.26
CA GLY A 28 -33.71 19.43 2.68
C GLY A 28 -33.42 18.28 3.66
N ASN A 29 -33.53 17.02 3.24
CA ASN A 29 -33.21 15.83 4.05
C ASN A 29 -31.99 15.06 3.49
N THR A 30 -30.98 15.81 3.02
CA THR A 30 -29.76 15.25 2.44
C THR A 30 -28.78 14.81 3.52
N LEU A 31 -28.26 13.58 3.42
CA LEU A 31 -27.08 13.13 4.17
C LEU A 31 -25.80 13.55 3.44
N TYR A 32 -24.93 14.26 4.14
CA TYR A 32 -23.60 14.62 3.65
C TYR A 32 -22.56 13.65 4.22
N ILE A 33 -21.79 13.02 3.34
CA ILE A 33 -20.65 12.19 3.72
C ILE A 33 -19.39 12.97 3.33
N ASP A 34 -18.69 13.48 4.34
CA ASP A 34 -17.43 14.18 4.12
C ASP A 34 -16.30 13.16 3.92
N CYS A 35 -15.93 12.93 2.65
CA CYS A 35 -14.78 12.13 2.27
C CYS A 35 -13.54 12.98 1.93
N THR A 36 -13.48 14.25 2.38
CA THR A 36 -12.39 15.18 2.05
C THR A 36 -11.14 15.03 2.92
N ALA A 37 -11.17 14.13 3.91
CA ALA A 37 -10.01 13.84 4.75
C ALA A 37 -8.80 13.42 3.89
N SER A 38 -7.63 13.97 4.19
CA SER A 38 -6.37 13.46 3.66
C SER A 38 -6.14 12.05 4.19
N ALA A 39 -6.45 11.05 3.36
CA ALA A 39 -6.22 9.65 3.69
C ALA A 39 -4.73 9.30 3.86
N VAL A 40 -3.85 10.09 3.23
CA VAL A 40 -2.40 9.89 3.21
C VAL A 40 -1.70 11.25 3.32
N ASP A 41 -0.77 11.37 4.26
CA ASP A 41 0.18 12.49 4.31
C ASP A 41 1.44 12.14 3.52
N PHE A 42 1.58 12.71 2.33
CA PHE A 42 2.78 12.59 1.49
C PHE A 42 3.90 13.56 1.89
N LYS A 43 3.61 14.58 2.72
CA LYS A 43 4.52 15.69 2.99
C LYS A 43 5.46 15.42 4.16
N GLN A 44 5.09 14.51 5.07
CA GLN A 44 5.93 14.16 6.23
C GLN A 44 5.88 12.65 6.55
N PRO A 45 6.53 11.78 5.78
CA PRO A 45 6.71 10.39 6.18
C PRO A 45 7.77 10.34 7.29
N LYS A 46 7.42 10.73 8.52
CA LYS A 46 8.19 10.34 9.71
C LYS A 46 7.87 8.88 10.00
N SER A 47 8.42 8.00 9.17
CA SER A 47 8.36 6.57 9.41
C SER A 47 8.98 6.30 10.78
N ARG A 48 8.22 5.61 11.62
CA ARG A 48 8.70 5.12 12.92
C ARG A 48 8.48 3.60 12.98
N PRO A 49 9.00 2.88 13.98
CA PRO A 49 8.68 1.48 14.13
C PRO A 49 7.16 1.25 14.16
N VAL A 50 6.70 0.16 13.53
CA VAL A 50 5.27 -0.22 13.57
C VAL A 50 4.91 -0.66 14.98
N PHE A 51 5.82 -1.33 15.68
CA PHE A 51 5.63 -1.79 17.05
C PHE A 51 6.57 -1.04 18.00
N GLU A 52 5.98 -0.42 19.00
CA GLU A 52 6.66 0.19 20.14
C GLU A 52 5.90 -0.20 21.42
N SER A 53 6.55 -0.06 22.58
CA SER A 53 5.91 -0.36 23.86
C SER A 53 4.57 0.38 24.02
N GLY A 54 3.49 -0.39 24.17
CA GLY A 54 2.12 0.13 24.35
C GLY A 54 1.52 0.81 23.13
N ARG A 55 2.12 0.65 21.93
CA ARG A 55 1.73 1.42 20.73
C ARG A 55 1.98 0.66 19.44
N ILE A 56 0.93 0.55 18.62
CA ILE A 56 1.03 0.06 17.25
C ILE A 56 0.78 1.22 16.30
N THR A 57 1.71 1.45 15.38
CA THR A 57 1.68 2.49 14.35
C THR A 57 1.42 1.86 13.01
N ILE A 58 0.15 1.76 12.64
CA ILE A 58 -0.24 1.19 11.35
C ILE A 58 0.32 2.08 10.23
N GLN A 59 1.18 1.49 9.42
CA GLN A 59 1.86 2.11 8.28
C GLN A 59 1.73 1.21 7.06
N GLY A 60 2.04 1.74 5.88
CA GLY A 60 2.07 0.93 4.66
C GLY A 60 3.18 -0.12 4.74
N LEU A 61 2.83 -1.40 4.63
CA LEU A 61 3.77 -2.51 4.51
C LEU A 61 3.80 -3.08 3.08
N ARG A 62 2.66 -2.95 2.39
CA ARG A 62 2.47 -3.23 0.97
C ARG A 62 1.72 -2.08 0.34
N ILE A 63 2.36 -1.33 -0.54
CA ILE A 63 1.72 -0.21 -1.25
C ILE A 63 1.21 -0.69 -2.62
N PRO A 64 -0.01 -0.31 -3.05
CA PRO A 64 -0.98 0.60 -2.40
C PRO A 64 -2.08 -0.14 -1.61
N ASN A 65 -1.76 -1.23 -0.91
CA ASN A 65 -2.75 -2.11 -0.26
C ASN A 65 -2.75 -1.91 1.28
N PRO A 66 -3.48 -0.90 1.79
CA PRO A 66 -3.53 -0.62 3.23
C PRO A 66 -4.21 -1.75 4.01
N CYS A 67 -5.19 -2.43 3.42
CA CYS A 67 -5.90 -3.54 4.05
C CYS A 67 -4.98 -4.72 4.33
N LEU A 68 -4.18 -5.12 3.33
CA LEU A 68 -3.18 -6.18 3.52
C LEU A 68 -2.10 -5.75 4.51
N SER A 69 -1.67 -4.49 4.47
CA SER A 69 -0.70 -3.95 5.44
C SER A 69 -1.20 -4.05 6.89
N ALA A 70 -2.45 -3.66 7.15
CA ALA A 70 -3.07 -3.78 8.46
C ALA A 70 -3.25 -5.25 8.88
N ALA A 71 -3.62 -6.13 7.95
CA ALA A 71 -3.79 -7.55 8.21
C ALA A 71 -2.46 -8.24 8.58
N ILE A 72 -1.36 -7.91 7.88
CA ILE A 72 -0.02 -8.41 8.22
C ILE A 72 0.38 -7.91 9.61
N CYS A 73 0.15 -6.63 9.92
CA CYS A 73 0.43 -6.07 11.25
C CYS A 73 -0.31 -6.87 12.35
N ALA A 74 -1.60 -7.15 12.19
CA ALA A 74 -2.38 -7.95 13.14
C ALA A 74 -1.90 -9.41 13.25
N TYR A 75 -1.53 -10.03 12.13
CA TYR A 75 -0.95 -11.37 12.13
C TYR A 75 0.36 -11.41 12.92
N VAL A 76 1.25 -10.47 12.63
CA VAL A 76 2.57 -10.39 13.26
C VAL A 76 2.46 -10.08 14.76
N GLU A 77 1.55 -9.20 15.15
CA GLU A 77 1.26 -8.91 16.56
C GLU A 77 0.87 -10.17 17.36
N SER A 78 -0.02 -10.98 16.78
CA SER A 78 -0.59 -12.16 17.44
C SER A 78 0.32 -13.40 17.46
N HIS A 79 1.35 -13.46 16.59
CA HIS A 79 2.19 -14.65 16.42
C HIS A 79 3.64 -14.46 16.89
N TYR A 80 4.13 -13.22 17.02
CA TYR A 80 5.50 -12.91 17.43
C TYR A 80 5.51 -12.18 18.77
N LYS A 81 6.49 -12.48 19.63
CA LYS A 81 6.49 -12.07 21.04
C LYS A 81 7.15 -10.73 21.31
N ASP A 82 8.15 -10.37 20.52
CA ASP A 82 8.97 -9.18 20.71
C ASP A 82 8.86 -8.21 19.54
N ASP A 83 9.01 -6.92 19.84
CA ASP A 83 8.86 -5.85 18.86
C ASP A 83 9.99 -5.84 17.82
N GLU A 84 11.15 -6.44 18.11
CA GLU A 84 12.25 -6.56 17.14
C GLU A 84 11.85 -7.48 15.98
N ALA A 85 11.41 -8.70 16.29
CA ALA A 85 10.91 -9.66 15.32
C ALA A 85 9.71 -9.10 14.55
N ARG A 86 8.79 -8.42 15.24
CA ARG A 86 7.62 -7.80 14.61
C ARG A 86 8.00 -6.69 13.64
N ASN A 87 8.89 -5.78 14.03
CA ASN A 87 9.34 -4.69 13.16
C ASN A 87 10.17 -5.18 11.98
N ARG A 88 10.95 -6.26 12.12
CA ARG A 88 11.63 -6.91 10.99
C ARG A 88 10.63 -7.34 9.90
N LEU A 89 9.46 -7.85 10.29
CA LEU A 89 8.40 -8.30 9.38
C LEU A 89 7.47 -7.16 8.92
N CYS A 90 7.48 -6.03 9.63
CA CYS A 90 6.61 -4.89 9.38
C CYS A 90 7.42 -3.63 9.08
N THR A 91 8.42 -3.73 8.19
CA THR A 91 9.18 -2.57 7.75
C THR A 91 8.28 -1.64 6.92
N PRO A 92 8.11 -0.36 7.30
CA PRO A 92 7.29 0.57 6.53
C PRO A 92 7.83 0.79 5.11
N VAL A 93 6.92 0.82 4.13
CA VAL A 93 7.19 1.18 2.74
C VAL A 93 6.63 2.59 2.53
N PRO A 94 7.44 3.57 2.09
CA PRO A 94 6.98 4.92 1.84
C PRO A 94 5.96 4.94 0.70
N LEU A 95 5.02 5.88 0.77
CA LEU A 95 4.06 6.10 -0.32
C LEU A 95 4.72 6.95 -1.41
N PRO A 96 4.58 6.58 -2.69
CA PRO A 96 5.17 7.33 -3.78
C PRO A 96 4.31 8.55 -4.13
N ASP A 97 4.98 9.66 -4.39
CA ASP A 97 4.45 10.95 -4.85
C ASP A 97 5.11 11.45 -6.15
N SER A 98 6.08 10.69 -6.67
CA SER A 98 6.84 10.98 -7.89
C SER A 98 7.30 9.68 -8.56
N GLN A 99 7.85 9.80 -9.78
CA GLN A 99 8.43 8.65 -10.49
C GLN A 99 9.64 8.08 -9.76
N GLN A 100 10.39 8.95 -9.09
CA GLN A 100 11.56 8.62 -8.28
C GLN A 100 11.16 7.86 -7.02
N SER A 101 10.22 8.38 -6.24
CA SER A 101 9.75 7.72 -5.01
C SER A 101 9.01 6.40 -5.29
N TRP A 102 8.50 6.21 -6.51
CA TRP A 102 8.00 4.92 -6.98
C TRP A 102 9.08 3.82 -7.00
N LEU A 103 10.33 4.14 -7.35
CA LEU A 103 11.43 3.18 -7.33
C LEU A 103 11.71 2.69 -5.90
N THR A 104 11.80 3.62 -4.95
CA THR A 104 11.99 3.32 -3.52
C THR A 104 10.84 2.51 -2.95
N THR A 105 9.60 2.88 -3.29
CA THR A 105 8.39 2.14 -2.91
C THR A 105 8.42 0.70 -3.45
N THR A 106 8.78 0.56 -4.73
CA THR A 106 8.84 -0.74 -5.40
C THR A 106 9.89 -1.63 -4.76
N LEU A 107 11.08 -1.09 -4.51
CA LEU A 107 12.13 -1.82 -3.80
C LEU A 107 11.68 -2.24 -2.40
N GLY A 108 11.05 -1.33 -1.64
CA GLY A 108 10.52 -1.64 -0.31
C GLY A 108 9.49 -2.77 -0.32
N ASN A 109 8.54 -2.73 -1.26
CA ASN A 109 7.58 -3.81 -1.48
C ASN A 109 8.27 -5.16 -1.77
N MET A 110 9.33 -5.16 -2.59
CA MET A 110 10.08 -6.37 -2.93
C MET A 110 10.89 -6.91 -1.75
N MET A 111 11.53 -6.03 -0.96
CA MET A 111 12.28 -6.42 0.24
C MET A 111 11.35 -7.05 1.28
N ASN A 112 10.21 -6.42 1.56
CA ASN A 112 9.20 -6.97 2.45
C ASN A 112 8.68 -8.32 1.98
N GLN A 113 8.38 -8.45 0.68
CA GLN A 113 7.97 -9.74 0.11
C GLN A 113 9.03 -10.82 0.32
N GLY A 114 10.32 -10.49 0.13
CA GLY A 114 11.42 -11.42 0.36
C GLY A 114 11.50 -11.89 1.81
N VAL A 115 11.37 -10.96 2.77
CA VAL A 115 11.34 -11.27 4.20
C VAL A 115 10.15 -12.17 4.53
N TRP A 116 8.96 -11.87 4.03
CA TRP A 116 7.76 -12.68 4.29
C TRP A 116 7.86 -14.08 3.69
N SER A 117 8.42 -14.21 2.48
CA SER A 117 8.61 -15.51 1.82
C SER A 117 9.62 -16.40 2.53
N ALA A 118 10.52 -15.81 3.33
CA ALA A 118 11.49 -16.56 4.15
C ALA A 118 10.88 -17.10 5.46
N GLU A 119 9.65 -16.70 5.82
CA GLU A 119 8.93 -17.12 7.02
C GLU A 119 7.80 -18.10 6.64
N PRO A 120 7.96 -19.43 6.82
CA PRO A 120 7.05 -20.43 6.24
C PRO A 120 5.57 -20.24 6.61
N GLU A 121 5.27 -20.02 7.89
CA GLU A 121 3.89 -19.86 8.35
C GLU A 121 3.27 -18.54 7.88
N LEU A 122 4.05 -17.45 7.87
CA LEU A 122 3.59 -16.16 7.36
C LEU A 122 3.37 -16.22 5.85
N ALA A 123 4.30 -16.80 5.08
CA ALA A 123 4.15 -16.99 3.64
C ALA A 123 2.90 -17.81 3.30
N LYS A 124 2.68 -18.90 4.03
CA LYS A 124 1.48 -19.73 3.90
C LYS A 124 0.23 -18.93 4.21
N TRP A 125 0.20 -18.16 5.30
CA TRP A 125 -0.95 -17.32 5.64
C TRP A 125 -1.22 -16.23 4.60
N ILE A 126 -0.19 -15.50 4.15
CA ILE A 126 -0.31 -14.46 3.11
C ILE A 126 -0.87 -15.07 1.82
N SER A 127 -0.36 -16.22 1.39
CA SER A 127 -0.84 -16.86 0.16
C SER A 127 -2.34 -17.17 0.21
N ASN A 128 -2.87 -17.54 1.38
CA ASN A 128 -4.29 -17.83 1.58
C ASN A 128 -5.13 -16.60 1.95
N ASN A 129 -4.51 -15.42 2.08
CA ASN A 129 -5.21 -14.21 2.45
C ASN A 129 -5.88 -13.59 1.21
N ARG A 130 -7.21 -13.44 1.24
CA ARG A 130 -8.00 -12.82 0.16
C ARG A 130 -7.57 -11.38 -0.19
N LEU A 131 -6.84 -10.70 0.69
CA LEU A 131 -6.34 -9.35 0.49
C LEU A 131 -5.06 -9.32 -0.37
N ASP A 132 -4.41 -10.46 -0.62
CA ASP A 132 -3.26 -10.58 -1.52
C ASP A 132 -3.63 -11.29 -2.82
N ALA A 133 -4.22 -10.54 -3.75
CA ALA A 133 -4.64 -11.09 -5.04
C ALA A 133 -3.49 -11.66 -5.88
N PHE A 134 -2.26 -11.19 -5.68
CA PHE A 134 -1.12 -11.60 -6.50
C PHE A 134 -0.64 -13.02 -6.16
N SER A 135 -0.55 -13.38 -4.87
CA SER A 135 -0.16 -14.74 -4.48
C SER A 135 -1.15 -15.78 -4.96
N ALA A 136 -2.45 -15.46 -5.01
CA ALA A 136 -3.46 -16.37 -5.57
C ALA A 136 -3.21 -16.61 -7.07
N VAL A 137 -2.96 -15.56 -7.85
CA VAL A 137 -2.65 -15.69 -9.29
C VAL A 137 -1.41 -16.56 -9.54
N ILE A 138 -0.35 -16.40 -8.74
CA ILE A 138 0.86 -17.22 -8.87
C ILE A 138 0.59 -18.67 -8.48
N ARG A 139 -0.03 -18.90 -7.32
CA ARG A 139 -0.26 -20.25 -6.80
C ARG A 139 -1.17 -21.05 -7.71
N ASP A 140 -2.23 -20.41 -8.22
CA ASP A 140 -3.28 -21.05 -9.00
C ASP A 140 -3.03 -20.96 -10.52
N ALA A 141 -1.83 -20.53 -10.93
CA ALA A 141 -1.45 -20.46 -12.33
C ALA A 141 -1.51 -21.85 -12.98
N ASP A 142 -2.26 -21.97 -14.08
CA ASP A 142 -2.33 -23.20 -14.86
C ASP A 142 -1.03 -23.39 -15.65
N LEU A 143 -0.12 -24.19 -15.12
CA LEU A 143 1.15 -24.50 -15.73
C LEU A 143 1.05 -25.56 -16.85
N THR A 144 -0.15 -26.05 -17.19
CA THR A 144 -0.32 -26.84 -18.42
C THR A 144 -0.30 -25.96 -19.67
N ILE A 145 -0.55 -24.66 -19.50
CA ILE A 145 -0.49 -23.64 -20.56
C ILE A 145 0.97 -23.16 -20.73
N PRO A 146 1.60 -23.36 -21.90
CA PRO A 146 3.00 -22.98 -22.13
C PRO A 146 3.28 -21.49 -21.90
N GLU A 147 2.34 -20.61 -22.22
CA GLU A 147 2.47 -19.17 -22.01
C GLU A 147 2.62 -18.81 -20.53
N ASN A 148 1.88 -19.51 -19.65
CA ASN A 148 1.97 -19.32 -18.20
C ASN A 148 3.34 -19.79 -17.68
N GLN A 149 3.85 -20.91 -18.17
CA GLN A 149 5.20 -21.38 -17.83
C GLN A 149 6.27 -20.34 -18.21
N LEU A 150 6.16 -19.74 -19.40
CA LEU A 150 7.08 -18.69 -19.86
C LEU A 150 7.00 -17.43 -19.00
N ILE A 151 5.81 -17.03 -18.56
CA ILE A 151 5.62 -15.89 -17.65
C ILE A 151 6.29 -16.19 -16.30
N MET A 152 6.06 -17.38 -15.72
CA MET A 152 6.66 -17.78 -14.45
C MET A 152 8.18 -17.85 -14.53
N ALA A 153 8.74 -18.40 -15.61
CA ALA A 153 10.18 -18.43 -15.86
C ALA A 153 10.78 -17.02 -16.02
N LYS A 154 10.06 -16.10 -16.69
CA LYS A 154 10.47 -14.70 -16.81
C LYS A 154 10.46 -13.99 -15.46
N LEU A 155 9.41 -14.17 -14.65
CA LEU A 155 9.32 -13.60 -13.31
C LEU A 155 10.49 -14.08 -12.43
N GLY A 156 10.74 -15.40 -12.41
CA GLY A 156 11.82 -15.98 -11.63
C GLY A 156 13.21 -15.49 -12.05
N SER A 157 13.49 -15.46 -13.36
CA SER A 157 14.81 -15.06 -13.88
C SER A 157 15.10 -13.57 -13.74
N ASN A 158 14.06 -12.72 -13.66
CA ASN A 158 14.23 -11.27 -13.56
C ASN A 158 14.13 -10.71 -12.13
N LEU A 159 13.72 -11.50 -11.13
CA LEU A 159 13.51 -10.99 -9.77
C LEU A 159 14.77 -10.34 -9.17
N MET A 160 15.89 -11.07 -9.13
CA MET A 160 17.15 -10.57 -8.58
C MET A 160 17.78 -9.45 -9.43
N PRO A 161 17.82 -9.57 -10.78
CA PRO A 161 18.22 -8.45 -11.64
C PRO A 161 17.40 -7.18 -11.41
N ALA A 162 16.08 -7.30 -11.23
CA ALA A 162 15.20 -6.17 -10.97
C ALA A 162 15.54 -5.46 -9.65
N ILE A 163 15.78 -6.21 -8.56
CA ILE A 163 16.23 -5.64 -7.28
C ILE A 163 17.55 -4.87 -7.47
N SER A 164 18.54 -5.49 -8.13
CA SER A 164 19.84 -4.85 -8.36
C SER A 164 19.71 -3.57 -9.19
N ASN A 165 18.86 -3.59 -10.22
CA ASN A 165 18.63 -2.42 -11.07
C ASN A 165 17.88 -1.31 -10.32
N LEU A 166 16.88 -1.63 -9.50
CA LEU A 166 16.20 -0.65 -8.65
C LEU A 166 17.19 0.04 -7.69
N GLN A 167 18.08 -0.72 -7.04
CA GLN A 167 19.10 -0.17 -6.17
C GLN A 167 20.04 0.80 -6.91
N LYS A 168 20.48 0.44 -8.12
CA LYS A 168 21.32 1.32 -8.97
C LYS A 168 20.59 2.60 -9.38
N LEU A 169 19.32 2.47 -9.79
CA LEU A 169 18.51 3.62 -10.23
C LEU A 169 18.25 4.58 -9.07
N ILE A 170 17.95 4.06 -7.88
CA ILE A 170 17.77 4.88 -6.67
C ILE A 170 19.08 5.60 -6.32
N ALA A 171 20.22 4.89 -6.34
CA ALA A 171 21.51 5.50 -6.03
C ALA A 171 21.89 6.63 -7.02
N ALA A 172 21.66 6.44 -8.32
CA ALA A 172 21.97 7.44 -9.35
C ALA A 172 21.06 8.67 -9.31
N ASP A 173 19.92 8.59 -8.62
CA ASP A 173 18.95 9.68 -8.48
C ASP A 173 19.24 10.57 -7.27
N VAL A 174 19.92 10.04 -6.24
CA VAL A 174 20.39 10.81 -5.06
C VAL A 174 21.50 11.81 -5.43
N ASP A 175 22.20 11.58 -6.55
CA ASP A 175 23.29 12.43 -7.06
C ASP A 175 22.81 13.58 -7.99
N LYS A 176 21.50 13.80 -8.13
CA LYS A 176 20.90 14.88 -8.94
C LYS A 176 20.15 15.89 -8.07
#